data_AF-A0A3A5MCZ4-F1
#
_entry.id   AF-A0A3A5MCZ4-F1
#
_cell.length_a   1.000
_cell.length_b   1.000
_cell.length_c   1.000
_cell.angle_alpha   90.00
_cell.angle_beta   90.00
_cell.angle_gamma   90.00
#
_symmetry.space_group_name_H-M   'P 1'
#
loop_
_entity.id
_entity.type
_entity.pdbx_description
1 polymer ?
#
loop_
_entity_poly.entity_id
_entity_poly.type
_entity_poly.pdbx_seq_one_letter_code
_entity_poly.pdbx_strand_id
1 'polypeptide(L)'
;MVRTSTGVIMMNLLHPTQTAPLPALVPDVSDALPQDALPQDALSLAAGNAAPAREPDSAVLDEALSADDLEALSTRQLRIMANQAYRLMDTNYPPYGAADRYEMLVEELEHRAHQATERGTATQTRNRTREAFRNNALYCRFELFIDGSLAAFLKYTIEGGQVVLLDGAEQPGFRDQGVDAILMRHAVLNIHKRRLNLVPQCPMAFSFLADNPEYRTLIAQPRQ
;
A
#
# COMPACT_ATOMS: atom_id res chain seq x y z
N MET A 1 -52.18 -18.43 -17.60
CA MET A 1 -52.20 -19.84 -18.04
C MET A 1 -51.83 -19.89 -19.52
N VAL A 2 -50.53 -19.97 -19.84
CA VAL A 2 -49.98 -20.43 -21.13
C VAL A 2 -48.68 -21.15 -20.81
N ARG A 3 -48.54 -22.33 -21.38
CA ARG A 3 -47.57 -23.39 -21.08
C ARG A 3 -46.30 -23.25 -21.96
N THR A 4 -45.14 -23.39 -21.30
CA THR A 4 -43.96 -24.23 -21.64
C THR A 4 -43.46 -24.36 -23.08
N SER A 5 -42.16 -24.09 -23.28
CA SER A 5 -41.24 -24.91 -24.11
C SER A 5 -39.78 -24.54 -23.76
N THR A 6 -38.99 -25.35 -23.04
CA THR A 6 -38.15 -26.51 -23.45
C THR A 6 -36.76 -26.11 -23.98
N GLY A 7 -35.70 -26.64 -23.35
CA GLY A 7 -34.37 -26.70 -23.95
C GLY A 7 -33.17 -26.74 -22.97
N VAL A 8 -33.09 -27.72 -22.07
CA VAL A 8 -31.86 -28.06 -21.34
C VAL A 8 -31.21 -29.26 -22.04
N ILE A 9 -29.94 -29.15 -22.40
CA ILE A 9 -29.12 -30.29 -22.85
C ILE A 9 -28.09 -30.56 -21.77
N MET A 10 -28.26 -31.68 -21.07
CA MET A 10 -27.31 -32.25 -20.12
C MET A 10 -27.24 -33.76 -20.40
N MET A 11 -26.06 -34.23 -20.84
CA MET A 11 -25.58 -35.62 -20.86
C MET A 11 -24.10 -35.50 -21.28
N ASN A 12 -23.12 -36.18 -20.69
CA ASN A 12 -23.18 -37.52 -20.15
C ASN A 12 -22.07 -37.75 -19.10
N LEU A 13 -22.36 -38.67 -18.20
CA LEU A 13 -21.53 -39.21 -17.12
C LEU A 13 -20.36 -40.05 -17.65
N LEU A 14 -19.26 -40.10 -16.89
CA LEU A 14 -18.49 -41.33 -16.58
C LEU A 14 -17.53 -41.05 -15.41
N HIS A 15 -17.84 -41.62 -14.24
CA HIS A 15 -16.92 -41.89 -13.12
C HIS A 15 -16.78 -43.43 -12.98
N PRO A 16 -16.07 -43.98 -11.98
CA PRO A 16 -14.63 -44.21 -11.97
C PRO A 16 -14.31 -45.72 -11.73
N THR A 17 -13.10 -46.16 -12.03
CA THR A 17 -12.55 -47.43 -11.51
C THR A 17 -11.07 -47.19 -11.18
N GLN A 18 -10.43 -47.81 -10.20
CA GLN A 18 -10.83 -48.54 -9.00
C GLN A 18 -9.50 -48.81 -8.24
N THR A 19 -9.50 -48.55 -6.93
CA THR A 19 -8.76 -49.25 -5.85
C THR A 19 -7.22 -49.19 -5.71
N ALA A 20 -6.83 -48.79 -4.48
CA ALA A 20 -5.53 -48.79 -3.78
C ALA A 20 -4.99 -50.23 -3.48
N PRO A 21 -4.01 -50.52 -2.59
CA PRO A 21 -3.10 -49.70 -1.75
C PRO A 21 -1.61 -50.19 -1.69
N LEU A 22 -0.75 -49.45 -0.97
CA LEU A 22 0.56 -49.87 -0.40
C LEU A 22 0.36 -50.87 0.77
N PRO A 23 1.31 -51.77 1.15
CA PRO A 23 2.42 -51.40 2.04
C PRO A 23 3.74 -52.23 1.94
N ALA A 24 4.70 -51.76 2.73
CA ALA A 24 6.09 -52.16 2.99
C ALA A 24 6.49 -53.65 2.98
N LEU A 25 7.76 -53.90 2.60
CA LEU A 25 8.55 -55.05 3.05
C LEU A 25 10.04 -54.69 3.19
N VAL A 26 10.53 -54.62 4.43
CA VAL A 26 11.89 -54.99 4.89
C VAL A 26 11.66 -56.09 5.93
N PRO A 27 12.49 -57.14 6.09
CA PRO A 27 13.95 -57.11 6.31
C PRO A 27 14.70 -58.22 5.50
N ASP A 28 16.04 -58.34 5.50
CA ASP A 28 16.87 -59.17 6.42
C ASP A 28 18.35 -59.05 5.95
N VAL A 29 19.30 -58.51 6.74
CA VAL A 29 20.25 -59.15 7.69
C VAL A 29 21.51 -59.79 7.07
N SER A 30 22.63 -59.48 7.72
CA SER A 30 24.01 -60.02 7.62
C SER A 30 24.84 -59.54 6.42
N ASP A 31 26.10 -59.12 6.56
CA ASP A 31 27.13 -59.67 7.43
C ASP A 31 28.33 -58.70 7.60
N ALA A 32 29.02 -58.88 8.73
CA ALA A 32 30.42 -58.51 9.03
C ALA A 32 30.86 -57.03 9.08
N LEU A 33 30.90 -56.50 10.32
CA LEU A 33 32.05 -55.71 10.80
C LEU A 33 33.24 -56.66 11.05
N PRO A 34 34.48 -56.17 10.93
CA PRO A 34 35.40 -56.34 12.06
C PRO A 34 35.78 -55.00 12.70
N GLN A 35 35.55 -54.95 14.01
CA GLN A 35 36.14 -54.01 14.94
C GLN A 35 37.63 -54.33 15.10
N ASP A 36 38.49 -53.32 15.21
CA ASP A 36 39.62 -53.41 16.13
C ASP A 36 40.11 -52.02 16.59
N ALA A 37 40.02 -51.88 17.92
CA ALA A 37 40.89 -51.14 18.84
C ALA A 37 41.15 -49.63 18.64
N LEU A 38 40.46 -48.84 19.48
CA LEU A 38 41.05 -47.64 20.10
C LEU A 38 41.93 -48.05 21.29
N PRO A 39 43.07 -47.37 21.52
CA PRO A 39 43.60 -47.18 22.86
C PRO A 39 43.38 -45.74 23.32
N GLN A 40 42.66 -45.59 24.42
CA GLN A 40 42.69 -44.41 25.28
C GLN A 40 43.94 -44.51 26.15
N ASP A 41 44.81 -43.50 26.10
CA ASP A 41 45.52 -42.90 27.24
C ASP A 41 46.77 -42.15 26.76
N ALA A 42 46.76 -40.82 26.92
CA ALA A 42 47.91 -40.04 27.37
C ALA A 42 47.52 -38.56 27.42
N LEU A 43 47.18 -38.09 28.62
CA LEU A 43 47.44 -36.72 29.03
C LEU A 43 48.92 -36.40 28.78
N SER A 44 49.21 -35.52 27.83
CA SER A 44 50.49 -34.82 27.76
C SER A 44 50.25 -33.35 27.46
N LEU A 45 50.51 -32.55 28.49
CA LEU A 45 50.68 -31.10 28.42
C LEU A 45 51.80 -30.78 27.43
N ALA A 46 51.44 -30.25 26.26
CA ALA A 46 52.34 -29.45 25.45
C ALA A 46 51.68 -28.10 25.23
N ALA A 47 52.19 -27.11 25.97
CA ALA A 47 51.90 -25.70 25.78
C ALA A 47 52.20 -25.31 24.32
N GLY A 48 51.15 -24.95 23.59
CA GLY A 48 51.24 -24.38 22.25
C GLY A 48 50.21 -23.26 22.14
N ASN A 49 50.70 -22.03 22.14
CA ASN A 49 49.93 -20.79 22.00
C ASN A 49 48.84 -20.88 20.94
N ALA A 50 47.59 -20.69 21.37
CA ALA A 50 46.58 -20.00 20.57
C ALA A 50 45.60 -19.36 21.56
N ALA A 51 45.90 -18.11 21.96
CA ALA A 51 44.86 -17.23 22.45
C ALA A 51 43.73 -17.25 21.41
N PRO A 52 42.44 -17.41 21.78
CA PRO A 52 41.39 -17.13 20.84
C PRO A 52 41.55 -15.66 20.46
N ALA A 53 41.82 -15.42 19.19
CA ALA A 53 41.74 -14.10 18.61
C ALA A 53 40.36 -13.57 18.95
N ARG A 54 40.31 -12.70 19.96
CA ARG A 54 39.12 -11.97 20.36
C ARG A 54 38.92 -10.99 19.20
N GLU A 55 38.15 -11.41 18.20
CA GLU A 55 37.76 -10.51 17.12
C GLU A 55 37.05 -9.32 17.76
N PRO A 56 37.55 -8.10 17.57
CA PRO A 56 37.06 -6.92 18.29
C PRO A 56 35.63 -6.52 17.88
N ASP A 57 35.01 -7.18 16.91
CA ASP A 57 33.66 -6.86 16.42
C ASP A 57 32.53 -7.43 17.30
N SER A 58 32.81 -8.38 18.20
CA SER A 58 31.80 -8.92 19.13
C SER A 58 31.65 -8.09 20.41
N ALA A 59 32.56 -7.16 20.69
CA ALA A 59 32.59 -6.39 21.94
C ALA A 59 31.56 -5.25 21.98
N VAL A 60 30.98 -4.86 20.84
CA VAL A 60 30.03 -3.75 20.74
C VAL A 60 28.63 -4.13 21.26
N LEU A 61 28.37 -5.40 21.57
CA LEU A 61 27.05 -5.91 21.97
C LEU A 61 26.98 -6.41 23.42
N ASP A 62 28.02 -6.18 24.22
CA ASP A 62 28.05 -6.52 25.66
C ASP A 62 27.43 -5.42 26.55
N GLU A 63 27.18 -4.22 25.99
CA GLU A 63 26.47 -3.14 26.67
C GLU A 63 24.97 -3.42 26.64
N ALA A 64 24.31 -3.46 27.80
CA ALA A 64 22.87 -3.66 27.89
C ALA A 64 22.13 -2.45 27.29
N LEU A 65 21.76 -2.56 26.02
CA LEU A 65 20.99 -1.54 25.31
C LEU A 65 19.65 -1.33 26.02
N SER A 66 19.35 -0.10 26.43
CA SER A 66 18.04 0.25 26.99
C SER A 66 17.03 0.53 25.88
N ALA A 67 15.72 0.50 26.22
CA ALA A 67 14.67 0.85 25.26
C ALA A 67 14.85 2.27 24.68
N ASP A 68 15.30 3.21 25.50
CA ASP A 68 15.58 4.60 25.08
C ASP A 68 16.74 4.68 24.07
N ASP A 69 17.74 3.79 24.18
CA ASP A 69 18.84 3.72 23.22
C ASP A 69 18.35 3.22 21.85
N LEU A 70 17.39 2.30 21.83
CA LEU A 70 16.82 1.75 20.59
C LEU A 70 15.99 2.80 19.84
N GLU A 71 15.23 3.64 20.55
CA GLU A 71 14.43 4.71 19.95
C GLU A 71 15.31 5.73 19.19
N ALA A 72 16.48 6.05 19.73
CA ALA A 72 17.41 7.00 19.12
C ALA A 72 18.08 6.49 17.83
N LEU A 73 18.12 5.17 17.62
CA LEU A 73 18.75 4.58 16.44
C LEU A 73 17.92 4.78 15.18
N SER A 74 18.58 4.78 14.01
CA SER A 74 17.88 4.75 12.72
C SER A 74 17.34 3.34 12.41
N THR A 75 16.29 3.24 11.59
CA THR A 75 15.75 1.94 11.11
C THR A 75 16.81 1.09 10.41
N ARG A 76 17.79 1.73 9.75
CA ARG A 76 18.91 1.02 9.12
C ARG A 76 19.82 0.39 10.18
N GLN A 77 20.17 1.13 11.22
CA GLN A 77 21.02 0.63 12.31
C GLN A 77 20.32 -0.51 13.06
N LEU A 78 19.05 -0.35 13.40
CA LEU A 78 18.25 -1.43 14.02
C LEU A 78 18.26 -2.71 13.18
N ARG A 79 18.10 -2.61 11.85
CA ARG A 79 18.20 -3.77 10.95
C ARG A 79 19.58 -4.42 10.94
N ILE A 80 20.64 -3.62 10.97
CA ILE A 80 22.02 -4.14 11.02
C ILE A 80 22.23 -4.89 12.34
N MET A 81 21.83 -4.29 13.46
CA MET A 81 21.97 -4.89 14.79
C MET A 81 21.12 -6.14 14.94
N ALA A 82 19.89 -6.16 14.41
CA ALA A 82 19.04 -7.36 14.43
C ALA A 82 19.70 -8.52 13.66
N ASN A 83 20.27 -8.25 12.49
CA ASN A 83 21.03 -9.27 11.74
C ASN A 83 22.28 -9.75 12.50
N GLN A 84 22.96 -8.87 13.24
CA GLN A 84 24.10 -9.26 14.07
C GLN A 84 23.67 -10.13 15.26
N ALA A 85 22.61 -9.74 15.97
CA ALA A 85 22.04 -10.53 17.08
C ALA A 85 21.56 -11.91 16.60
N TYR A 86 20.91 -11.96 15.43
CA TYR A 86 20.53 -13.22 14.78
C TYR A 86 21.75 -14.13 14.53
N ARG A 87 22.85 -13.59 13.99
CA ARG A 87 24.09 -14.36 13.78
C ARG A 87 24.70 -14.90 15.07
N LEU A 88 24.61 -14.16 16.17
CA LEU A 88 25.08 -14.62 17.49
C LEU A 88 24.18 -15.74 18.05
N MET A 89 22.87 -15.63 17.82
CA MET A 89 21.88 -16.64 18.19
C MET A 89 22.07 -17.95 17.40
N ASP A 90 22.42 -17.86 16.11
CA ASP A 90 22.59 -18.99 15.18
C ASP A 90 23.92 -19.77 15.36
N THR A 91 24.51 -19.71 16.55
CA THR A 91 25.74 -20.44 16.87
C THR A 91 25.44 -21.67 17.73
N ASN A 92 26.33 -22.67 17.70
CA ASN A 92 26.17 -23.90 18.51
C ASN A 92 26.14 -23.62 20.02
N TYR A 93 26.69 -22.48 20.45
CA TYR A 93 26.70 -22.04 21.83
C TYR A 93 26.51 -20.51 21.85
N PRO A 94 25.25 -20.03 21.79
CA PRO A 94 24.97 -18.62 21.74
C PRO A 94 25.29 -17.97 23.09
N PRO A 95 25.83 -16.73 23.09
CA PRO A 95 26.08 -16.01 24.32
C PRO A 95 24.76 -15.68 25.03
N TYR A 96 24.82 -15.56 26.37
CA TYR A 96 23.66 -15.20 27.17
C TYR A 96 23.03 -13.86 26.70
N GLY A 97 21.70 -13.82 26.68
CA GLY A 97 20.92 -12.66 26.21
C GLY A 97 20.92 -12.44 24.68
N ALA A 98 21.49 -13.32 23.87
CA ALA A 98 21.45 -13.17 22.40
C ALA A 98 20.03 -13.20 21.84
N ALA A 99 19.17 -14.07 22.41
CA ALA A 99 17.76 -14.14 22.08
C ALA A 99 17.01 -12.86 22.46
N ASP A 100 17.14 -12.43 23.72
CA ASP A 100 16.47 -11.24 24.25
C ASP A 100 16.86 -9.97 23.47
N ARG A 101 18.14 -9.83 23.11
CA ARG A 101 18.62 -8.71 22.29
C ARG A 101 18.01 -8.70 20.89
N TYR A 102 17.88 -9.87 20.26
CA TYR A 102 17.23 -9.97 18.96
C TYR A 102 15.75 -9.61 19.06
N GLU A 103 15.07 -10.11 20.09
CA GLU A 103 13.65 -9.84 20.34
C GLU A 103 13.39 -8.34 20.52
N MET A 104 14.16 -7.65 21.38
CA MET A 104 14.06 -6.19 21.56
C MET A 104 14.24 -5.41 20.26
N LEU A 105 15.22 -5.78 19.43
CA LEU A 105 15.50 -5.09 18.16
C LEU A 105 14.40 -5.33 17.12
N VAL A 106 13.84 -6.54 17.08
CA VAL A 106 12.72 -6.89 16.21
C VAL A 106 11.45 -6.17 16.65
N GLU A 107 11.17 -6.13 17.95
CA GLU A 107 9.99 -5.44 18.50
C GLU A 107 9.99 -3.96 18.11
N GLU A 108 11.12 -3.25 18.25
CA GLU A 108 11.21 -1.85 17.82
C GLU A 108 11.10 -1.69 16.29
N LEU A 109 11.63 -2.62 15.51
CA LEU A 109 11.47 -2.62 14.05
C LEU A 109 10.01 -2.84 13.64
N GLU A 110 9.30 -3.74 14.30
CA GLU A 110 7.88 -4.00 14.10
C GLU A 110 7.04 -2.80 14.53
N HIS A 111 7.36 -2.20 15.67
CA HIS A 111 6.71 -0.99 16.16
C HIS A 111 6.79 0.14 15.12
N ARG A 112 7.98 0.40 14.57
CA ARG A 112 8.17 1.40 13.50
C ARG A 112 7.45 1.02 12.21
N ALA A 113 7.44 -0.27 11.85
CA ALA A 113 6.73 -0.74 10.67
C ALA A 113 5.21 -0.54 10.81
N HIS A 114 4.67 -0.78 12.00
CA HIS A 114 3.28 -0.52 12.32
C HIS A 114 2.95 0.97 12.20
N GLN A 115 3.71 1.83 12.87
CA GLN A 115 3.51 3.28 12.77
C GLN A 115 3.60 3.80 11.32
N ALA A 116 4.54 3.28 10.51
CA ALA A 116 4.66 3.67 9.10
C ALA A 116 3.43 3.26 8.28
N THR A 117 2.88 2.07 8.56
CA THR A 117 1.67 1.56 7.92
C THR A 117 0.46 2.42 8.30
N GLU A 118 0.28 2.73 9.58
CA GLU A 118 -0.81 3.57 10.07
C GLU A 118 -0.75 4.99 9.51
N ARG A 119 0.45 5.59 9.45
CA ARG A 119 0.63 6.89 8.79
C ARG A 119 0.27 6.81 7.31
N GLY A 120 0.68 5.74 6.62
CA GLY A 120 0.35 5.50 5.21
C GLY A 120 -1.16 5.35 4.97
N THR A 121 -1.87 4.57 5.79
CA THR A 121 -3.32 4.38 5.67
C THR A 121 -4.09 5.64 6.06
N ALA A 122 -3.63 6.40 7.06
CA ALA A 122 -4.21 7.70 7.43
C ALA A 122 -4.02 8.75 6.32
N THR A 123 -2.83 8.83 5.70
CA THR A 123 -2.59 9.69 4.53
C THR A 123 -3.42 9.25 3.32
N GLN A 124 -3.60 7.94 3.11
CA GLN A 124 -4.42 7.42 2.03
C GLN A 124 -5.92 7.64 2.25
N THR A 125 -6.38 7.62 3.50
CA THR A 125 -7.78 7.89 3.87
C THR A 125 -8.12 9.38 3.79
N ARG A 126 -7.16 10.28 4.06
CA ARG A 126 -7.33 11.72 3.79
C ARG A 126 -7.45 12.04 2.29
N ASN A 127 -7.02 11.13 1.42
CA ASN A 127 -7.04 11.28 -0.05
C ASN A 127 -8.09 10.37 -0.72
N ARG A 128 -9.11 9.93 0.04
CA ARG A 128 -10.01 8.84 -0.38
C ARG A 128 -11.14 9.27 -1.30
N THR A 129 -11.52 10.54 -1.30
CA THR A 129 -12.55 11.06 -2.21
C THR A 129 -11.97 11.09 -3.62
N ARG A 130 -12.35 10.11 -4.45
CA ARG A 130 -11.89 10.08 -5.85
C ARG A 130 -12.73 11.03 -6.68
N GLU A 131 -12.21 12.23 -6.88
CA GLU A 131 -12.78 13.21 -7.79
C GLU A 131 -12.42 12.89 -9.24
N ALA A 132 -13.41 12.93 -10.13
CA ALA A 132 -13.20 12.81 -11.56
C ALA A 132 -14.02 13.86 -12.33
N PHE A 133 -13.33 14.81 -12.94
CA PHE A 133 -13.93 15.82 -13.80
C PHE A 133 -14.05 15.35 -15.25
N ARG A 134 -15.19 15.62 -15.89
CA ARG A 134 -15.43 15.33 -17.31
C ARG A 134 -16.05 16.53 -18.02
N ASN A 135 -15.59 16.78 -19.24
CA ASN A 135 -16.30 17.65 -20.18
C ASN A 135 -17.12 16.77 -21.14
N ASN A 136 -18.44 16.77 -20.96
CA ASN A 136 -19.36 16.03 -21.80
C ASN A 136 -19.91 16.92 -22.91
N ALA A 137 -19.18 16.98 -24.02
CA ALA A 137 -19.53 17.84 -25.17
C ALA A 137 -20.84 17.44 -25.85
N LEU A 138 -21.23 16.16 -25.80
CA LEU A 138 -22.49 15.68 -26.38
C LEU A 138 -23.73 16.27 -25.68
N TYR A 139 -23.63 16.48 -24.37
CA TYR A 139 -24.70 17.07 -23.55
C TYR A 139 -24.42 18.52 -23.17
N CYS A 140 -23.39 19.13 -23.77
CA CYS A 140 -22.93 20.49 -23.48
C CYS A 140 -22.87 20.78 -21.98
N ARG A 141 -22.23 19.89 -21.20
CA ARG A 141 -22.09 20.08 -19.75
C ARG A 141 -20.77 19.56 -19.21
N PHE A 142 -20.28 20.20 -18.17
CA PHE A 142 -19.24 19.67 -17.31
C PHE A 142 -19.88 18.80 -16.21
N GLU A 143 -19.19 17.74 -15.83
CA GLU A 143 -19.64 16.77 -14.84
C GLU A 143 -18.50 16.54 -13.84
N LEU A 144 -18.83 16.53 -12.56
CA LEU A 144 -17.92 16.12 -11.49
C LEU A 144 -18.47 14.86 -10.85
N PHE A 145 -17.63 13.84 -10.77
CA PHE A 145 -17.92 12.58 -10.10
C PHE A 145 -17.11 12.49 -8.81
N ILE A 146 -17.75 12.01 -7.75
CA ILE A 146 -17.12 11.67 -6.48
C ILE A 146 -17.37 10.19 -6.22
N ASP A 147 -16.29 9.42 -6.10
CA ASP A 147 -16.34 7.96 -5.89
C ASP A 147 -17.23 7.24 -6.92
N GLY A 148 -17.20 7.73 -8.17
CA GLY A 148 -17.96 7.19 -9.29
C GLY A 148 -19.42 7.64 -9.39
N SER A 149 -19.94 8.36 -8.40
CA SER A 149 -21.29 8.95 -8.44
C SER A 149 -21.25 10.36 -9.00
N LEU A 150 -22.20 10.71 -9.87
CA LEU A 150 -22.32 12.09 -10.36
C LEU A 150 -22.63 12.99 -9.16
N ALA A 151 -21.75 13.94 -8.86
CA ALA A 151 -21.87 14.82 -7.70
C ALA A 151 -22.46 16.17 -8.09
N ALA A 152 -22.02 16.75 -9.22
CA ALA A 152 -22.56 17.99 -9.76
C ALA A 152 -22.40 18.06 -11.27
N PHE A 153 -23.20 18.91 -11.91
CA PHE A 153 -23.05 19.24 -13.32
C PHE A 153 -23.21 20.74 -13.58
N LEU A 154 -22.65 21.20 -14.71
CA LEU A 154 -22.70 22.58 -15.16
C LEU A 154 -22.86 22.64 -16.68
N LYS A 155 -24.05 23.04 -17.14
CA LYS A 155 -24.39 23.19 -18.55
C LYS A 155 -23.77 24.45 -19.14
N TYR A 156 -23.38 24.36 -20.40
CA TYR A 156 -22.81 25.46 -21.15
C TYR A 156 -23.28 25.48 -22.61
N THR A 157 -23.04 26.60 -23.29
CA THR A 157 -23.01 26.67 -24.76
C THR A 157 -21.69 27.30 -25.21
N ILE A 158 -21.33 27.13 -26.48
CA ILE A 158 -20.14 27.74 -27.08
C ILE A 158 -20.59 28.69 -28.18
N GLU A 159 -20.26 29.97 -28.03
CA GLU A 159 -20.66 31.03 -28.96
C GLU A 159 -19.48 31.96 -29.23
N GLY A 160 -19.08 32.09 -30.49
CA GLY A 160 -18.06 33.06 -30.91
C GLY A 160 -16.74 32.97 -30.13
N GLY A 161 -16.27 31.76 -29.83
CA GLY A 161 -15.04 31.54 -29.05
C GLY A 161 -15.18 31.74 -27.53
N GLN A 162 -16.42 31.79 -27.03
CA GLN A 162 -16.74 31.96 -25.62
C GLN A 162 -17.56 30.77 -25.13
N VAL A 163 -17.39 30.42 -23.86
CA VAL A 163 -18.19 29.42 -23.16
C VAL A 163 -19.15 30.14 -22.22
N VAL A 164 -20.43 30.02 -22.50
CA VAL A 164 -21.50 30.63 -21.69
C VAL A 164 -22.02 29.58 -20.72
N LEU A 165 -21.91 29.82 -19.42
CA LEU A 165 -22.40 28.91 -18.38
C LEU A 165 -23.87 29.22 -18.05
N LEU A 166 -24.74 28.25 -18.33
CA LEU A 166 -26.19 28.47 -18.36
C LEU A 166 -26.90 28.04 -17.08
N ASP A 167 -26.53 26.89 -16.53
CA ASP A 167 -27.24 26.26 -15.42
C ASP A 167 -26.32 25.22 -14.76
N GLY A 168 -26.39 25.08 -13.44
CA GLY A 168 -25.57 24.12 -12.71
C GLY A 168 -26.28 23.68 -11.43
N ALA A 169 -26.12 22.41 -11.07
CA ALA A 169 -26.74 21.86 -9.88
C ALA A 169 -25.86 20.77 -9.24
N GLU A 170 -25.93 20.72 -7.92
CA GLU A 170 -25.40 19.65 -7.10
C GLU A 170 -26.48 18.59 -6.85
N GLN A 171 -26.06 17.33 -6.88
CA GLN A 171 -26.93 16.23 -6.51
C GLN A 171 -27.23 16.25 -5.01
N PRO A 172 -28.43 15.82 -4.56
CA PRO A 172 -28.87 15.98 -3.17
C PRO A 172 -27.89 15.46 -2.10
N GLY A 173 -27.18 14.36 -2.37
CA GLY A 173 -26.20 13.79 -1.43
C GLY A 173 -24.85 14.51 -1.37
N PHE A 174 -24.64 15.50 -2.22
CA PHE A 174 -23.38 16.23 -2.39
C PHE A 174 -23.52 17.74 -2.15
N ARG A 175 -24.71 18.20 -1.77
CA ARG A 175 -24.97 19.61 -1.47
C ARG A 175 -24.22 20.06 -0.24
N ASP A 176 -23.89 21.35 -0.21
CA ASP A 176 -23.24 22.05 0.91
C ASP A 176 -21.87 21.46 1.30
N GLN A 177 -21.25 20.69 0.40
CA GLN A 177 -19.92 20.09 0.57
C GLN A 177 -18.85 20.81 -0.28
N GLY A 178 -19.20 21.91 -0.95
CA GLY A 178 -18.31 22.69 -1.82
C GLY A 178 -18.01 22.03 -3.17
N VAL A 179 -18.87 21.09 -3.60
CA VAL A 179 -18.70 20.34 -4.85
C VAL A 179 -18.88 21.26 -6.05
N ASP A 180 -19.79 22.22 -5.96
CA ASP A 180 -19.98 23.29 -6.94
C ASP A 180 -18.70 24.11 -7.19
N ALA A 181 -17.98 24.50 -6.15
CA ALA A 181 -16.73 25.25 -6.24
C ALA A 181 -15.61 24.41 -6.88
N ILE A 182 -15.53 23.13 -6.57
CA ILE A 182 -14.58 22.19 -7.19
C ILE A 182 -14.91 22.05 -8.69
N LEU A 183 -16.16 21.79 -9.02
CA LEU A 183 -16.62 21.68 -10.41
C LEU A 183 -16.31 22.96 -11.20
N MET A 184 -16.62 24.13 -10.62
CA MET A 184 -16.40 25.42 -11.26
C MET A 184 -14.91 25.69 -11.50
N ARG A 185 -14.05 25.42 -10.50
CA ARG A 185 -12.59 25.54 -10.67
C ARG A 185 -12.10 24.71 -11.85
N HIS A 186 -12.53 23.45 -11.95
CA HIS A 186 -12.18 22.61 -13.09
C HIS A 186 -12.72 23.14 -14.41
N ALA A 187 -13.97 23.64 -14.43
CA ALA A 187 -14.59 24.20 -15.63
C ALA A 187 -13.82 25.44 -16.12
N VAL A 188 -13.53 26.40 -15.24
CA VAL A 188 -12.76 27.62 -15.55
C VAL A 188 -11.38 27.26 -16.11
N LEU A 189 -10.67 26.33 -15.46
CA LEU A 189 -9.36 25.88 -15.95
C LEU A 189 -9.47 25.14 -17.29
N ASN A 190 -10.52 24.36 -17.52
CA ASN A 190 -10.75 23.70 -18.81
C ASN A 190 -10.98 24.74 -19.93
N ILE A 191 -11.80 25.75 -19.67
CA ILE A 191 -12.08 26.85 -20.58
C ILE A 191 -10.80 27.62 -20.90
N HIS A 192 -10.01 27.96 -19.87
CA HIS A 192 -8.73 28.64 -20.02
C HIS A 192 -7.72 27.84 -20.84
N LYS A 193 -7.57 26.54 -20.56
CA LYS A 193 -6.69 25.64 -21.34
C LYS A 193 -7.05 25.59 -22.82
N ARG A 194 -8.34 25.78 -23.14
CA ARG A 194 -8.86 25.83 -24.51
C ARG A 194 -8.75 27.23 -25.15
N ARG A 195 -8.21 28.22 -24.42
CA ARG A 195 -8.10 29.63 -24.85
C ARG A 195 -9.45 30.24 -25.23
N LEU A 196 -10.51 29.83 -24.54
CA LEU A 196 -11.86 30.38 -24.69
C LEU A 196 -12.11 31.39 -23.57
N ASN A 197 -12.99 32.37 -23.83
CA ASN A 197 -13.44 33.28 -22.77
C ASN A 197 -14.63 32.68 -22.02
N LEU A 198 -14.75 32.99 -20.73
CA LEU A 198 -15.87 32.57 -19.90
C LEU A 198 -16.95 33.65 -19.82
N VAL A 199 -18.23 33.29 -19.97
CA VAL A 199 -19.37 34.17 -19.72
C VAL A 199 -20.28 33.54 -18.65
N PRO A 200 -20.33 34.06 -17.42
CA PRO A 200 -21.22 33.55 -16.39
C PRO A 200 -22.67 34.02 -16.63
N GLN A 201 -23.64 33.10 -16.68
CA GLN A 201 -25.08 33.43 -16.69
C GLN A 201 -25.87 32.69 -15.60
N CYS A 202 -25.25 31.79 -14.84
CA CYS A 202 -25.92 31.04 -13.77
C CYS A 202 -25.47 31.48 -12.37
N PRO A 203 -26.33 31.33 -11.33
CA PRO A 203 -25.99 31.70 -9.95
C PRO A 203 -24.71 31.04 -9.44
N MET A 204 -24.50 29.74 -9.73
CA MET A 204 -23.30 28.99 -9.34
C MET A 204 -22.01 29.67 -9.84
N ALA A 205 -22.00 30.15 -11.09
CA ALA A 205 -20.85 30.84 -11.65
C ALA A 205 -20.64 32.22 -11.02
N PHE A 206 -21.72 32.97 -10.76
CA PHE A 206 -21.61 34.27 -10.11
C PHE A 206 -21.07 34.16 -8.68
N SER A 207 -21.60 33.23 -7.88
CA SER A 207 -21.13 33.01 -6.51
C SER A 207 -19.64 32.63 -6.50
N PHE A 208 -19.24 31.67 -7.33
CA PHE A 208 -17.83 31.25 -7.41
C PHE A 208 -16.88 32.40 -7.79
N LEU A 209 -17.25 33.22 -8.77
CA LEU A 209 -16.43 34.34 -9.24
C LEU A 209 -16.41 35.53 -8.26
N ALA A 210 -17.42 35.66 -7.41
CA ALA A 210 -17.42 36.61 -6.31
C ALA A 210 -16.39 36.20 -5.25
N ASP A 211 -16.35 34.90 -4.91
CA ASP A 211 -15.44 34.34 -3.90
C ASP A 211 -14.00 34.17 -4.40
N ASN A 212 -13.80 34.06 -5.72
CA ASN A 212 -12.49 33.81 -6.33
C ASN A 212 -12.17 34.89 -7.39
N PRO A 213 -11.84 36.13 -6.97
CA PRO A 213 -11.61 37.25 -7.87
C PRO A 213 -10.42 37.08 -8.82
N GLU A 214 -9.48 36.18 -8.53
CA GLU A 214 -8.33 35.86 -9.39
C GLU A 214 -8.75 35.36 -10.78
N TYR A 215 -9.93 34.72 -10.90
CA TYR A 215 -10.43 34.21 -12.17
C TYR A 215 -11.13 35.28 -13.03
N ARG A 216 -11.29 36.52 -12.55
CA ARG A 216 -11.93 37.60 -13.31
C ARG A 216 -11.24 37.90 -14.64
N THR A 217 -9.94 37.66 -14.71
CA THR A 217 -9.14 37.83 -15.95
C THR A 217 -9.55 36.87 -17.07
N LEU A 218 -10.26 35.79 -16.75
CA LEU A 218 -10.71 34.76 -17.70
C LEU A 218 -12.12 35.02 -18.24
N ILE A 219 -12.79 36.03 -17.70
CA ILE A 219 -14.15 36.38 -18.08
C ILE A 219 -14.08 37.23 -19.36
N ALA A 220 -14.95 36.94 -20.33
CA ALA A 220 -15.13 37.82 -21.47
C ALA A 220 -15.66 39.17 -20.96
N GLN A 221 -15.04 40.27 -21.39
CA GLN A 221 -15.65 41.57 -21.12
C GLN A 221 -17.00 41.63 -21.84
N PRO A 222 -18.08 42.05 -21.16
CA PRO A 222 -19.36 42.23 -21.83
C PRO A 222 -19.15 43.20 -22.99
N ARG A 223 -19.59 42.81 -24.19
CA ARG A 223 -19.71 43.77 -25.29
C ARG A 223 -20.85 44.72 -24.90
N GLN A 224 -20.48 45.93 -24.52
CA GLN A 224 -21.40 47.06 -24.35
C GLN A 224 -22.00 47.45 -25.70
#